data_AF-A0A0N8TEP3-F1
#
_entry.id   AF-A0A0N8TEP3-F1
#
_cell.length_a   1.000
_cell.length_b   1.000
_cell.length_c   1.000
_cell.angle_alpha   90.00
_cell.angle_beta   90.00
_cell.angle_gamma   90.00
#
_symmetry.space_group_name_H-M   'P 1'
#
loop_
_entity.id
_entity.type
_entity.pdbx_description
1 polymer ?
#
loop_
_entity_poly.entity_id
_entity_poly.type
_entity_poly.pdbx_seq_one_letter_code
_entity_poly.pdbx_strand_id
1 'polypeptide(L)'
;MTIWDRTKGKQNVKAIASLGSMPNYLLTNNPNVKTIKDFTDKDRIAVPAAGVGFQSRTLQIETAKLFGNDNYKKFDNISVSLAHPDATAALLAGGSEINSHFSSPPFQYQALENPNVHKVLSSYDVLGGQATFNVLYTTEKFHDENPRTYKAFYDALAEAEKIIKADKPAAAQT
;
A
#
# COMPACT_ATOMS: atom_id res chain seq x y z
N MET A 1 -6.66 8.15 13.86
CA MET A 1 -7.66 7.11 14.18
C MET A 1 -8.11 6.42 12.91
N THR A 2 -8.01 5.10 12.89
CA THR A 2 -8.45 4.24 11.79
C THR A 2 -9.95 3.96 11.86
N ILE A 3 -10.51 3.33 10.82
CA ILE A 3 -11.92 2.87 10.84
C ILE A 3 -12.18 1.87 11.98
N TRP A 4 -11.20 1.04 12.32
CA TRP A 4 -11.26 0.06 13.39
C TRP A 4 -11.45 0.76 14.75
N ASP A 5 -10.65 1.79 15.01
CA ASP A 5 -10.76 2.57 16.26
C ASP A 5 -12.11 3.28 16.37
N ARG A 6 -12.60 3.83 15.26
CA ARG A 6 -13.85 4.60 15.23
C ARG A 6 -15.11 3.75 15.42
N THR A 7 -15.06 2.48 15.05
CA THR A 7 -16.23 1.59 15.04
C THR A 7 -16.26 0.59 16.19
N LYS A 8 -15.19 0.51 16.99
CA LYS A 8 -15.09 -0.34 18.17
C LYS A 8 -16.22 -0.05 19.17
N GLY A 9 -16.95 -1.10 19.56
CA GLY A 9 -18.08 -1.02 20.48
C GLY A 9 -19.39 -0.50 19.87
N LYS A 10 -19.42 -0.23 18.56
CA LYS A 10 -20.61 0.20 17.81
C LYS A 10 -20.83 -0.72 16.61
N GLN A 11 -20.41 -0.30 15.40
CA GLN A 11 -20.56 -1.10 14.19
C GLN A 11 -19.61 -2.32 14.16
N ASN A 12 -18.53 -2.29 14.94
CA ASN A 12 -17.52 -3.35 15.03
C ASN A 12 -17.09 -3.84 13.65
N VAL A 13 -16.46 -2.97 12.87
CA VAL A 13 -15.93 -3.37 11.55
C VAL A 13 -14.78 -4.36 11.78
N LYS A 14 -14.80 -5.50 11.08
CA LYS A 14 -13.83 -6.58 11.18
C LYS A 14 -13.39 -7.04 9.79
N ALA A 15 -12.14 -7.51 9.67
CA ALA A 15 -11.64 -8.12 8.44
C ALA A 15 -12.32 -9.47 8.19
N ILE A 16 -12.62 -9.73 6.91
CA ILE A 16 -13.17 -10.99 6.40
C ILE A 16 -12.04 -11.87 5.89
N ALA A 17 -11.21 -11.33 4.99
CA ALA A 17 -10.15 -12.06 4.32
C ALA A 17 -9.07 -11.09 3.83
N SER A 18 -7.82 -11.57 3.78
CA SER A 18 -6.75 -10.92 3.03
C SER A 18 -6.87 -11.27 1.55
N LEU A 19 -6.69 -10.29 0.66
CA LEU A 19 -6.81 -10.51 -0.80
C LEU A 19 -5.48 -10.81 -1.49
N GLY A 20 -4.38 -10.81 -0.74
CA GLY A 20 -3.07 -11.14 -1.30
C GLY A 20 -1.93 -10.69 -0.41
N SER A 21 -0.77 -11.24 -0.69
CA SER A 21 0.51 -10.92 -0.03
C SER A 21 1.44 -10.42 -1.12
N MET A 22 1.52 -9.09 -1.27
CA MET A 22 2.47 -8.45 -2.17
C MET A 22 3.10 -7.24 -1.50
N PRO A 23 4.43 -7.06 -1.59
CA PRO A 23 5.07 -5.88 -1.05
C PRO A 23 4.68 -4.65 -1.87
N ASN A 24 4.54 -3.53 -1.17
CA ASN A 24 4.51 -2.20 -1.78
C ASN A 24 5.95 -1.66 -1.76
N TYR A 25 6.36 -0.96 -2.81
CA TYR A 25 7.71 -0.40 -2.92
C TYR A 25 7.68 1.12 -2.86
N LEU A 26 8.59 1.72 -2.08
CA LEU A 26 8.93 3.12 -2.26
C LEU A 26 9.96 3.21 -3.37
N LEU A 27 9.57 3.85 -4.47
CA LEU A 27 10.40 4.06 -5.65
C LEU A 27 10.78 5.53 -5.75
N THR A 28 11.93 5.80 -6.36
CA THR A 28 12.35 7.17 -6.67
C THR A 28 13.11 7.21 -8.00
N ASN A 29 13.00 8.33 -8.70
CA ASN A 29 13.85 8.67 -9.84
C ASN A 29 14.97 9.66 -9.46
N ASN A 30 15.04 10.07 -8.19
CA ASN A 30 16.10 10.94 -7.69
C ASN A 30 17.38 10.12 -7.43
N PRO A 31 18.46 10.30 -8.21
CA PRO A 31 19.66 9.48 -8.06
C PRO A 31 20.37 9.69 -6.72
N ASN A 32 20.11 10.79 -6.02
CA ASN A 32 20.71 11.10 -4.72
C ASN A 32 20.01 10.40 -3.54
N VAL A 33 18.79 9.86 -3.75
CA VAL A 33 18.04 9.16 -2.71
C VAL A 33 18.30 7.66 -2.82
N LYS A 34 19.10 7.08 -1.93
CA LYS A 34 19.36 5.63 -1.90
C LYS A 34 18.63 4.95 -0.75
N THR A 35 18.43 5.67 0.32
CA THR A 35 17.74 5.25 1.54
C THR A 35 16.74 6.32 1.94
N ILE A 36 15.83 6.00 2.86
CA ILE A 36 14.89 7.02 3.33
C ILE A 36 15.55 8.18 4.08
N LYS A 37 16.79 8.00 4.57
CA LYS A 37 17.53 9.07 5.26
C LYS A 37 17.98 10.17 4.31
N ASP A 38 18.00 9.90 3.01
CA ASP A 38 18.44 10.82 1.97
C ASP A 38 17.31 11.76 1.51
N PHE A 39 16.07 11.50 1.90
CA PHE A 39 14.94 12.38 1.59
C PHE A 39 15.05 13.73 2.31
N THR A 40 14.68 14.77 1.58
CA THR A 40 14.71 16.17 2.01
C THR A 40 13.38 16.85 1.71
N ASP A 41 13.23 18.10 2.16
CA ASP A 41 12.04 18.92 1.88
C ASP A 41 11.86 19.27 0.40
N LYS A 42 12.84 18.95 -0.46
CA LYS A 42 12.76 19.12 -1.93
C LYS A 42 12.09 17.94 -2.62
N ASP A 43 12.01 16.79 -1.96
CA ASP A 43 11.42 15.59 -2.53
C ASP A 43 9.89 15.63 -2.40
N ARG A 44 9.19 14.89 -3.27
CA ARG A 44 7.74 14.68 -3.15
C ARG A 44 7.41 13.21 -3.33
N ILE A 45 6.83 12.63 -2.29
CA ILE A 45 6.45 11.23 -2.25
C ILE A 45 4.96 11.12 -2.56
N ALA A 46 4.63 10.63 -3.75
CA ALA A 46 3.26 10.29 -4.09
C ALA A 46 2.81 9.07 -3.28
N VAL A 47 1.61 9.16 -2.73
CA VAL A 47 0.88 8.09 -2.05
C VAL A 47 -0.62 8.23 -2.36
N PRO A 48 -1.43 7.15 -2.37
CA PRO A 48 -2.86 7.28 -2.69
C PRO A 48 -3.66 8.13 -1.69
N ALA A 49 -3.26 8.09 -0.41
CA ALA A 49 -3.92 8.85 0.67
C ALA A 49 -2.89 9.32 1.69
N ALA A 50 -2.36 10.53 1.49
CA ALA A 50 -1.30 11.10 2.31
C ALA A 50 -1.69 11.16 3.81
N GLY A 51 -0.74 10.79 4.66
CA GLY A 51 -0.86 10.81 6.12
C GLY A 51 -1.76 9.72 6.73
N VAL A 52 -2.53 8.95 5.93
CA VAL A 52 -3.51 7.99 6.47
C VAL A 52 -3.56 6.61 5.81
N GLY A 53 -3.19 6.48 4.54
CA GLY A 53 -3.25 5.22 3.80
C GLY A 53 -2.20 4.19 4.24
N PHE A 54 -2.30 2.98 3.70
CA PHE A 54 -1.36 1.88 3.98
C PHE A 54 0.10 2.30 3.75
N GLN A 55 0.38 2.98 2.64
CA GLN A 55 1.71 3.46 2.29
C GLN A 55 2.22 4.51 3.29
N SER A 56 1.37 5.48 3.66
CA SER A 56 1.73 6.48 4.68
C SER A 56 1.98 5.83 6.03
N ARG A 57 1.17 4.87 6.46
CA ARG A 57 1.40 4.14 7.73
C ARG A 57 2.69 3.34 7.70
N THR A 58 2.99 2.69 6.58
CA THR A 58 4.25 1.96 6.41
C THR A 58 5.46 2.91 6.47
N LEU A 59 5.39 4.04 5.77
CA LEU A 59 6.45 5.06 5.83
C LEU A 59 6.62 5.61 7.24
N GLN A 60 5.53 5.87 7.96
CA GLN A 60 5.55 6.35 9.34
C GLN A 60 6.18 5.34 10.31
N ILE A 61 5.92 4.04 10.14
CA ILE A 61 6.56 2.97 10.93
C ILE A 61 8.07 3.01 10.72
N GLU A 62 8.52 3.06 9.48
CA GLU A 62 9.96 3.08 9.19
C GLU A 62 10.62 4.39 9.65
N THR A 63 9.91 5.52 9.49
CA THR A 63 10.36 6.83 9.99
C THR A 63 10.53 6.82 11.50
N ALA A 64 9.57 6.25 12.24
CA ALA A 64 9.65 6.12 13.69
C ALA A 64 10.83 5.24 14.13
N LYS A 65 11.11 4.14 13.41
CA LYS A 65 12.28 3.30 13.69
C LYS A 65 13.61 4.04 13.51
N LEU A 66 13.73 4.90 12.50
CA LEU A 66 14.98 5.60 12.19
C LEU A 66 15.17 6.90 12.96
N PHE A 67 14.09 7.64 13.23
CA PHE A 67 14.13 9.01 13.77
C PHE A 67 13.46 9.13 15.14
N GLY A 68 12.93 8.04 15.70
CA GLY A 68 12.19 8.02 16.97
C GLY A 68 10.69 8.25 16.80
N ASN A 69 9.91 7.77 17.75
CA ASN A 69 8.44 7.76 17.70
C ASN A 69 7.83 9.17 17.54
N ASP A 70 8.44 10.21 18.13
CA ASP A 70 7.94 11.58 18.02
C ASP A 70 8.06 12.14 16.60
N ASN A 71 8.95 11.56 15.78
CA ASN A 71 9.22 11.98 14.41
C ASN A 71 8.49 11.14 13.36
N TYR A 72 7.53 10.29 13.73
CA TYR A 72 6.86 9.39 12.77
C TYR A 72 6.26 10.12 11.56
N LYS A 73 5.86 11.39 11.72
CA LYS A 73 5.29 12.24 10.65
C LYS A 73 6.31 13.01 9.82
N LYS A 74 7.62 12.83 10.02
CA LYS A 74 8.66 13.62 9.33
C LYS A 74 8.44 13.71 7.82
N PHE A 75 8.09 12.59 7.17
CA PHE A 75 7.86 12.57 5.72
C PHE A 75 6.41 12.81 5.29
N ASP A 76 5.47 13.02 6.24
CA ASP A 76 4.09 13.40 5.88
C ASP A 76 4.08 14.76 5.18
N ASN A 77 4.99 15.67 5.56
CA ASN A 77 5.10 17.03 5.00
C ASN A 77 5.54 17.06 3.53
N ILE A 78 6.20 16.00 3.06
CA ILE A 78 6.62 15.84 1.65
C ILE A 78 5.79 14.79 0.91
N SER A 79 4.77 14.22 1.57
CA SER A 79 3.88 13.24 0.97
C SER A 79 2.67 13.94 0.34
N VAL A 80 2.31 13.54 -0.88
CA VAL A 80 1.16 14.11 -1.59
C VAL A 80 0.21 13.02 -2.07
N SER A 81 -1.09 13.32 -2.03
CA SER A 81 -2.12 12.39 -2.50
C SER A 81 -2.20 12.38 -4.02
N LEU A 82 -1.91 11.23 -4.63
CA LEU A 82 -1.96 11.03 -6.08
C LEU A 82 -2.31 9.56 -6.39
N ALA A 83 -3.16 9.34 -7.39
CA ALA A 83 -3.53 7.99 -7.80
C ALA A 83 -2.31 7.26 -8.39
N HIS A 84 -2.25 5.93 -8.22
CA HIS A 84 -1.11 5.14 -8.71
C HIS A 84 -0.79 5.33 -10.20
N PRO A 85 -1.77 5.39 -11.14
CA PRO A 85 -1.48 5.65 -12.55
C PRO A 85 -0.77 7.00 -12.76
N ASP A 86 -1.29 8.06 -12.17
CA ASP A 86 -0.75 9.42 -12.34
C ASP A 86 0.63 9.57 -11.70
N ALA A 87 0.82 8.99 -10.52
CA ALA A 87 2.12 8.97 -9.83
C ALA A 87 3.18 8.20 -10.63
N THR A 88 2.78 7.09 -11.26
CA THR A 88 3.68 6.29 -12.10
C THR A 88 4.06 7.07 -13.36
N ALA A 89 3.09 7.70 -14.02
CA ALA A 89 3.33 8.53 -15.19
C ALA A 89 4.28 9.70 -14.86
N ALA A 90 4.07 10.39 -13.73
CA ALA A 90 4.92 11.49 -13.29
C ALA A 90 6.36 11.03 -12.97
N LEU A 91 6.50 9.88 -12.30
CA LEU A 91 7.80 9.30 -11.97
C LEU A 91 8.58 8.89 -13.23
N LEU A 92 7.89 8.29 -14.21
CA LEU A 92 8.47 7.84 -15.47
C LEU A 92 8.87 8.99 -16.39
N ALA A 93 8.02 10.03 -16.50
CA ALA A 93 8.29 11.19 -17.33
C ALA A 93 9.54 11.96 -16.85
N GLY A 94 9.75 12.03 -15.53
CA GLY A 94 10.79 12.84 -14.93
C GLY A 94 10.51 14.34 -15.07
N GLY A 95 11.23 15.16 -14.31
CA GLY A 95 11.12 16.63 -14.38
C GLY A 95 9.89 17.25 -13.71
N SER A 96 8.97 16.45 -13.16
CA SER A 96 7.93 16.95 -12.26
C SER A 96 8.47 17.09 -10.82
N GLU A 97 7.73 17.78 -9.94
CA GLU A 97 8.04 17.80 -8.51
C GLU A 97 7.90 16.41 -7.87
N ILE A 98 7.06 15.52 -8.42
CA ILE A 98 6.93 14.12 -7.99
C ILE A 98 8.14 13.34 -8.46
N ASN A 99 9.04 13.08 -7.53
CA ASN A 99 10.25 12.31 -7.79
C ASN A 99 10.25 10.94 -7.10
N SER A 100 9.20 10.64 -6.32
CA SER A 100 9.09 9.40 -5.56
C SER A 100 7.65 8.92 -5.46
N HIS A 101 7.44 7.61 -5.41
CA HIS A 101 6.12 7.00 -5.33
C HIS A 101 6.17 5.79 -4.42
N PHE A 102 5.35 5.78 -3.36
CA PHE A 102 5.09 4.54 -2.63
C PHE A 102 3.98 3.78 -3.36
N SER A 103 4.42 2.84 -4.19
CA SER A 103 3.61 2.16 -5.18
C SER A 103 3.12 0.79 -4.71
N SER A 104 2.21 0.21 -5.49
CA SER A 104 1.75 -1.17 -5.37
C SER A 104 1.80 -1.84 -6.75
N PRO A 105 1.73 -3.17 -6.83
CA PRO A 105 1.49 -3.84 -8.11
C PRO A 105 0.20 -3.36 -8.79
N PRO A 106 0.16 -3.34 -10.14
CA PRO A 106 1.27 -3.64 -11.05
C PRO A 106 2.23 -2.46 -11.27
N PHE A 107 1.85 -1.25 -10.85
CA PHE A 107 2.56 0.00 -11.13
C PHE A 107 4.03 0.01 -10.71
N GLN A 108 4.36 -0.62 -9.59
CA GLN A 108 5.75 -0.70 -9.14
C GLN A 108 6.66 -1.47 -10.11
N TYR A 109 6.12 -2.48 -10.80
CA TYR A 109 6.88 -3.25 -11.78
C TYR A 109 7.08 -2.44 -13.06
N GLN A 110 6.02 -1.79 -13.54
CA GLN A 110 6.07 -0.88 -14.69
C GLN A 110 7.07 0.27 -14.46
N ALA A 111 7.05 0.87 -13.27
CA ALA A 111 7.97 1.95 -12.92
C ALA A 111 9.44 1.49 -12.94
N LEU A 112 9.71 0.26 -12.47
CA LEU A 112 11.05 -0.32 -12.42
C LEU A 112 11.59 -0.78 -13.78
N GLU A 113 10.78 -0.80 -14.84
CA GLU A 113 11.27 -1.00 -16.22
C GLU A 113 12.06 0.21 -16.71
N ASN A 114 11.85 1.40 -16.11
CA ASN A 114 12.64 2.59 -16.42
C ASN A 114 13.96 2.56 -15.62
N PRO A 115 15.14 2.61 -16.28
CA PRO A 115 16.43 2.50 -15.63
C PRO A 115 16.75 3.66 -14.68
N ASN A 116 16.02 4.79 -14.77
CA ASN A 116 16.17 5.92 -13.86
C ASN A 116 15.40 5.75 -12.55
N VAL A 117 14.51 4.75 -12.46
CA VAL A 117 13.72 4.48 -11.26
C VAL A 117 14.33 3.32 -10.49
N HIS A 118 14.54 3.51 -9.19
CA HIS A 118 15.02 2.45 -8.31
C HIS A 118 14.20 2.35 -7.02
N LYS A 119 14.27 1.17 -6.41
CA LYS A 119 13.60 0.89 -5.13
C LYS A 119 14.44 1.43 -3.97
N VAL A 120 13.79 2.19 -3.09
CA VAL A 120 14.35 2.71 -1.83
C VAL A 120 14.04 1.76 -0.66
N LEU A 121 12.80 1.25 -0.57
CA LEU A 121 12.42 0.26 0.46
C LEU A 121 11.30 -0.66 -0.01
N SER A 122 11.16 -1.81 0.65
CA SER A 122 10.00 -2.70 0.57
C SER A 122 9.18 -2.62 1.85
N SER A 123 7.85 -2.62 1.72
CA SER A 123 6.95 -2.69 2.87
C SER A 123 7.17 -3.95 3.73
N TYR A 124 7.68 -5.05 3.14
CA TYR A 124 8.00 -6.25 3.91
C TYR A 124 9.18 -6.06 4.85
N ASP A 125 10.20 -5.30 4.42
CA ASP A 125 11.35 -4.99 5.26
C ASP A 125 10.91 -4.15 6.47
N VAL A 126 9.97 -3.23 6.23
CA VAL A 126 9.38 -2.38 7.28
C VAL A 126 8.47 -3.17 8.21
N LEU A 127 7.63 -4.07 7.69
CA LEU A 127 6.67 -4.82 8.49
C LEU A 127 7.26 -6.10 9.10
N GLY A 128 8.51 -6.43 8.80
CA GLY A 128 9.23 -7.59 9.35
C GLY A 128 8.85 -8.93 8.70
N GLY A 129 8.24 -8.91 7.51
CA GLY A 129 7.83 -10.11 6.79
C GLY A 129 6.71 -9.88 5.79
N GLN A 130 6.15 -10.98 5.30
CA GLN A 130 4.99 -10.95 4.42
C GLN A 130 3.79 -10.29 5.10
N ALA A 131 3.16 -9.37 4.38
CA ALA A 131 2.01 -8.62 4.85
C ALA A 131 1.00 -8.40 3.73
N THR A 132 -0.26 -8.18 4.11
CA THR A 132 -1.31 -7.80 3.16
C THR A 132 -1.55 -6.30 3.21
N PHE A 133 -1.71 -5.68 2.04
CA PHE A 133 -2.16 -4.28 1.94
C PHE A 133 -3.66 -4.17 1.63
N ASN A 134 -4.30 -5.27 1.21
CA ASN A 134 -5.70 -5.33 0.81
C ASN A 134 -6.47 -6.36 1.64
N VAL A 135 -7.50 -5.89 2.33
CA VAL A 135 -8.42 -6.74 3.08
C VAL A 135 -9.85 -6.45 2.68
N LEU A 136 -10.68 -7.48 2.65
CA LEU A 136 -12.12 -7.34 2.69
C LEU A 136 -12.55 -7.19 4.15
N TYR A 137 -13.56 -6.37 4.38
CA TYR A 137 -14.08 -6.13 5.73
C TYR A 137 -15.56 -5.83 5.70
N THR A 138 -16.23 -6.09 6.82
CA THR A 138 -17.65 -5.78 7.01
C THR A 138 -17.95 -5.44 8.47
N THR A 139 -19.17 -4.99 8.75
CA THR A 139 -19.66 -4.78 10.11
C THR A 139 -20.06 -6.11 10.75
N GLU A 140 -19.91 -6.21 12.07
CA GLU A 140 -20.40 -7.37 12.84
C GLU A 140 -21.89 -7.64 12.58
N LYS A 141 -22.72 -6.59 12.54
CA LYS A 141 -24.14 -6.70 12.22
C LYS A 141 -24.40 -7.42 10.89
N PHE A 142 -23.71 -7.04 9.82
CA PHE A 142 -23.91 -7.67 8.51
C PHE A 142 -23.51 -9.15 8.54
N HIS A 143 -22.40 -9.49 9.20
CA HIS A 143 -21.97 -10.88 9.39
C HIS A 143 -23.03 -11.69 10.14
N ASP A 144 -23.49 -11.19 11.28
CA ASP A 144 -24.39 -11.92 12.19
C ASP A 144 -25.82 -12.06 11.61
N GLU A 145 -26.32 -11.03 10.93
CA GLU A 145 -27.67 -11.04 10.34
C GLU A 145 -27.74 -11.76 9.00
N ASN A 146 -26.61 -11.97 8.30
CA ASN A 146 -26.57 -12.55 6.96
C ASN A 146 -25.64 -13.77 6.86
N PRO A 147 -25.75 -14.79 7.74
CA PRO A 147 -24.77 -15.88 7.81
C PRO A 147 -24.68 -16.70 6.51
N ARG A 148 -25.79 -16.86 5.78
CA ARG A 148 -25.80 -17.59 4.49
C ARG A 148 -25.09 -16.78 3.40
N THR A 149 -25.39 -15.49 3.30
CA THR A 149 -24.76 -14.59 2.32
C THR A 149 -23.27 -14.44 2.61
N TYR A 150 -22.91 -14.24 3.88
CA TYR A 150 -21.53 -14.17 4.32
C TYR A 150 -20.76 -15.45 3.95
N LYS A 151 -21.34 -16.62 4.26
CA LYS A 151 -20.70 -17.90 3.95
C LYS A 151 -20.58 -18.11 2.44
N ALA A 152 -21.61 -17.83 1.66
CA ALA A 152 -21.56 -17.94 0.20
C ALA A 152 -20.47 -17.04 -0.40
N PHE A 153 -20.36 -15.80 0.09
CA PHE A 153 -19.31 -14.87 -0.33
C PHE A 153 -17.92 -15.38 0.05
N TYR A 154 -17.73 -15.88 1.28
CA TYR A 154 -16.46 -16.43 1.73
C TYR A 154 -16.06 -17.68 0.93
N ASP A 155 -17.00 -18.58 0.66
CA ASP A 155 -16.75 -19.78 -0.16
C ASP A 155 -16.37 -19.39 -1.60
N ALA A 156 -17.00 -18.36 -2.17
CA ALA A 156 -16.64 -17.83 -3.49
C ALA A 156 -15.23 -17.22 -3.52
N LEU A 157 -14.77 -16.58 -2.44
CA LEU A 157 -13.38 -16.12 -2.33
C LEU A 157 -12.38 -17.29 -2.34
N ALA A 158 -12.70 -18.37 -1.62
CA ALA A 158 -11.86 -19.57 -1.60
C ALA A 158 -11.84 -20.28 -2.97
N GLU A 159 -12.95 -20.26 -3.70
CA GLU A 159 -13.02 -20.75 -5.08
C GLU A 159 -12.18 -19.89 -6.03
N ALA A 160 -12.30 -18.57 -5.94
CA ALA A 160 -11.48 -17.64 -6.74
C ALA A 160 -9.98 -17.85 -6.50
N GLU A 161 -9.55 -18.08 -5.26
CA GLU A 161 -8.15 -18.40 -4.95
C GLU A 161 -7.69 -19.69 -5.66
N LYS A 162 -8.53 -20.73 -5.70
CA LYS A 162 -8.22 -21.97 -6.39
C LYS A 162 -8.08 -21.76 -7.90
N ILE A 163 -8.97 -20.98 -8.50
CA ILE A 163 -8.93 -20.63 -9.93
C ILE A 163 -7.61 -19.91 -10.25
N ILE A 164 -7.25 -18.87 -9.47
CA ILE A 164 -6.01 -18.11 -9.65
C ILE A 164 -4.77 -19.01 -9.50
N LYS A 165 -4.79 -19.95 -8.54
CA LYS A 165 -3.68 -20.90 -8.35
C LYS A 165 -3.55 -21.91 -9.48
N ALA A 166 -4.67 -22.32 -10.08
CA ALA A 166 -4.70 -23.30 -11.16
C ALA A 166 -4.15 -22.71 -12.46
N ASP A 167 -4.44 -21.44 -12.78
CA ASP A 167 -3.98 -20.78 -14.00
C ASP A 167 -3.65 -19.29 -13.76
N LYS A 168 -2.40 -19.03 -13.37
CA LYS A 168 -1.91 -17.66 -13.14
C LYS A 168 -1.86 -16.82 -14.42
N PRO A 169 -1.39 -17.33 -15.58
CA PRO A 169 -1.46 -16.59 -16.83
C PRO A 169 -2.87 -16.16 -17.21
N ALA A 170 -3.86 -17.07 -17.14
CA ALA A 170 -5.24 -16.71 -17.42
C ALA A 170 -5.78 -15.68 -16.41
N ALA A 171 -5.46 -15.82 -15.12
CA ALA A 171 -5.84 -14.86 -14.10
C ALA A 171 -5.20 -13.46 -14.28
N ALA A 172 -4.11 -13.36 -15.04
CA ALA A 172 -3.41 -12.12 -15.33
C ALA A 172 -3.84 -11.46 -16.66
N GLN A 173 -4.68 -12.11 -17.47
CA GLN A 173 -5.23 -11.50 -18.68
C GLN A 173 -6.26 -10.42 -18.32
N THR A 174 -6.10 -9.23 -18.90
CA THR A 174 -6.96 -8.06 -18.73
C THR A 174 -7.51 -7.58 -20.06
#